data_AF-A0A846CUK3-F1
#
_entry.id   AF-A0A846CUK3-F1
#
_cell.length_a   1.000
_cell.length_b   1.000
_cell.length_c   1.000
_cell.angle_alpha   90.00
_cell.angle_beta   90.00
_cell.angle_gamma   90.00
#
_symmetry.space_group_name_H-M   'P 1'
#
loop_
_entity.id
_entity.type
_entity.pdbx_description
1 polymer ?
#
loop_
_entity_poly.entity_id
_entity_poly.type
_entity_poly.pdbx_seq_one_letter_code
_entity_poly.pdbx_strand_id
1 'polypeptide(L)'
;MSQESKFDQFIYGKFVAEKDSEYRLVSCSENLNNNISELEDIHEKIYYFWGSQGSDPNRKAVGICRNNTRILPEKKILLIQAAPAFNKDKGIFSRGGSRSFFQHRYIFVSEAEIVGFKNQICRLLGGLGNMSIPTFSSLNQLDDSEQKSWLLGLEDFKPLPATETTEKKARETIEKVWKKLKNSEQKILLQALDVILNGKRLLLTDQSKKNTRLLLLLLDNLLLFLPTNERHKISLAIGSVDPEYCKWAQIIVKLDGSSIGSLPENMVWLDFQKYEFDKEEYLDHEYVKDFIAPNKDKYENLITICEYLDKTTKDDSDNLAWEFQEVGGWLKLNYPS
;
A
#
# COMPACT_ATOMS: atom_id res chain seq x y z
N MET A 1 33.06 -0.50 -10.54
CA MET A 1 32.16 -1.66 -10.69
C MET A 1 30.74 -1.11 -10.65
N SER A 2 30.05 -1.09 -11.78
CA SER A 2 28.61 -0.77 -11.81
C SER A 2 27.90 -1.86 -11.04
N GLN A 3 27.26 -1.50 -9.93
CA GLN A 3 26.38 -2.42 -9.23
C GLN A 3 25.02 -2.30 -9.88
N GLU A 4 24.72 -3.24 -10.78
CA GLU A 4 23.38 -3.43 -11.30
C GLU A 4 22.46 -3.78 -10.13
N SER A 5 21.52 -2.88 -9.85
CA SER A 5 20.37 -3.20 -9.03
C SER A 5 19.50 -4.20 -9.75
N LYS A 6 18.93 -5.14 -8.99
CA LYS A 6 17.87 -6.00 -9.51
C LYS A 6 16.67 -5.18 -10.02
N PHE A 7 16.45 -3.99 -9.47
CA PHE A 7 15.35 -3.09 -9.82
C PHE A 7 15.79 -1.80 -10.46
N ASP A 8 15.08 -1.45 -11.52
CA ASP A 8 15.04 -0.11 -12.04
C ASP A 8 14.35 0.78 -11.01
N GLN A 9 14.96 1.91 -10.69
CA GLN A 9 14.40 2.87 -9.75
C GLN A 9 14.90 4.28 -10.05
N PHE A 10 14.18 5.27 -9.55
CA PHE A 10 14.58 6.66 -9.66
C PHE A 10 14.15 7.48 -8.45
N ILE A 11 14.78 8.64 -8.28
CA ILE A 11 14.49 9.60 -7.23
C ILE A 11 14.26 10.97 -7.86
N TYR A 12 13.13 11.58 -7.50
CA TYR A 12 12.74 12.93 -7.89
C TYR A 12 12.70 13.84 -6.63
N GLY A 13 13.32 15.02 -6.70
CA GLY A 13 13.51 15.90 -5.55
C GLY A 13 14.37 17.11 -5.87
N LYS A 14 15.11 17.62 -4.87
CA LYS A 14 16.08 18.71 -5.05
C LYS A 14 17.51 18.23 -4.80
N PHE A 15 18.48 18.85 -5.47
CA PHE A 15 19.91 18.72 -5.13
C PHE A 15 20.25 19.55 -3.90
N VAL A 16 21.12 19.03 -3.01
CA VAL A 16 21.49 19.68 -1.74
C VAL A 16 22.60 20.73 -1.92
N ALA A 17 23.49 20.53 -2.89
CA ALA A 17 24.65 21.41 -3.11
C ALA A 17 24.30 22.68 -3.93
N GLU A 18 23.17 22.68 -4.62
CA GLU A 18 22.73 23.78 -5.47
C GLU A 18 21.71 24.66 -4.74
N LYS A 19 21.95 25.98 -4.73
CA LYS A 19 20.96 26.94 -4.24
C LYS A 19 19.76 26.95 -5.19
N ASP A 20 18.65 26.39 -4.71
CA ASP A 20 17.36 26.30 -5.40
C ASP A 20 17.39 25.59 -6.75
N SER A 21 17.81 24.32 -6.75
CA SER A 21 17.82 23.43 -7.91
C SER A 21 16.45 23.13 -8.54
N GLU A 22 15.37 23.72 -8.03
CA GLU A 22 13.99 23.32 -8.33
C GLU A 22 13.74 21.81 -8.07
N TYR A 23 12.50 21.35 -8.24
CA TYR A 23 12.20 19.93 -8.17
C TYR A 23 12.47 19.29 -9.52
N ARG A 24 13.23 18.19 -9.54
CA ARG A 24 13.61 17.47 -10.78
C ARG A 24 14.06 16.04 -10.50
N LEU A 25 14.33 15.29 -11.57
CA LEU A 25 15.03 14.01 -11.45
C LEU A 25 16.45 14.21 -10.87
N VAL A 26 16.72 13.62 -9.70
CA VAL A 26 18.03 13.71 -9.03
C VAL A 26 18.85 12.43 -9.12
N SER A 27 18.20 11.30 -9.38
CA SER A 27 18.88 10.01 -9.56
C SER A 27 18.02 9.01 -10.32
N CYS A 28 18.61 8.14 -11.14
CA CYS A 28 17.95 7.02 -11.80
C CYS A 28 18.91 5.86 -12.10
N SER A 29 18.38 4.63 -12.17
CA SER A 29 19.12 3.46 -12.64
C SER A 29 19.57 3.64 -14.09
N GLU A 30 20.70 3.04 -14.47
CA GLU A 30 21.30 3.21 -15.81
C GLU A 30 20.33 2.87 -16.95
N ASN A 31 19.50 1.84 -16.78
CA ASN A 31 18.48 1.41 -17.76
C ASN A 31 17.39 2.45 -18.01
N LEU A 32 17.24 3.45 -17.13
CA LEU A 32 16.21 4.49 -17.22
C LEU A 32 16.73 5.82 -17.78
N ASN A 33 18.04 5.95 -18.02
CA ASN A 33 18.68 7.21 -18.45
C ASN A 33 18.09 7.83 -19.73
N ASN A 34 17.49 7.01 -20.61
CA ASN A 34 16.91 7.49 -21.87
C ASN A 34 15.44 7.93 -21.74
N ASN A 35 14.82 7.79 -20.56
CA ASN A 35 13.39 8.05 -20.33
C ASN A 35 13.14 9.22 -19.36
N ILE A 36 14.07 10.18 -19.26
CA ILE A 36 14.04 11.23 -18.23
C ILE A 36 12.70 11.96 -18.20
N SER A 37 12.22 12.43 -19.36
CA SER A 37 10.96 13.19 -19.44
C SER A 37 9.77 12.39 -18.93
N GLU A 38 9.73 11.09 -19.21
CA GLU A 38 8.64 10.24 -18.79
C GLU A 38 8.73 9.87 -17.29
N LEU A 39 9.93 9.75 -16.73
CA LEU A 39 10.13 9.61 -15.28
C LEU A 39 9.62 10.83 -14.52
N GLU A 40 9.84 12.02 -15.05
CA GLU A 40 9.31 13.26 -14.48
C GLU A 40 7.77 13.28 -14.56
N ASP A 41 7.19 12.81 -15.67
CA ASP A 41 5.74 12.65 -15.82
C ASP A 41 5.12 11.67 -14.80
N ILE A 42 5.79 10.57 -14.44
CA ILE A 42 5.36 9.66 -13.36
C ILE A 42 5.11 10.44 -12.07
N HIS A 43 6.05 11.32 -11.72
CA HIS A 43 5.99 12.10 -10.49
C HIS A 43 4.92 13.19 -10.56
N GLU A 44 4.98 14.02 -11.61
CA GLU A 44 4.21 15.26 -11.69
C GLU A 44 2.73 15.03 -11.99
N LYS A 45 2.38 13.95 -12.68
CA LYS A 45 1.02 13.76 -13.22
C LYS A 45 0.29 12.55 -12.66
N ILE A 46 1.01 11.52 -12.21
CA ILE A 46 0.40 10.20 -12.02
C ILE A 46 0.42 9.78 -10.56
N TYR A 47 1.59 9.80 -9.91
CA TYR A 47 1.79 9.17 -8.60
C TYR A 47 2.20 10.16 -7.51
N TYR A 48 1.41 11.22 -7.38
CA TYR A 48 1.55 12.23 -6.34
C TYR A 48 0.78 11.81 -5.08
N PHE A 49 1.28 12.18 -3.89
CA PHE A 49 0.63 11.86 -2.61
C PHE A 49 -0.14 13.03 -2.00
N TRP A 50 0.28 14.28 -2.20
CA TRP A 50 -0.35 15.47 -1.61
C TRP A 50 -0.04 16.72 -2.42
N GLY A 51 -0.96 17.68 -2.54
CA GLY A 51 -0.75 18.96 -3.22
C GLY A 51 0.29 19.89 -2.58
N SER A 52 0.08 21.21 -2.67
CA SER A 52 1.03 22.20 -2.12
C SER A 52 1.35 21.94 -0.64
N GLN A 53 2.66 21.90 -0.33
CA GLN A 53 3.22 21.42 0.94
C GLN A 53 2.65 22.17 2.15
N GLY A 54 2.05 21.42 3.10
CA GLY A 54 1.71 21.96 4.41
C GLY A 54 2.94 22.13 5.30
N SER A 55 2.76 22.75 6.46
CA SER A 55 3.84 23.17 7.36
C SER A 55 4.58 22.05 8.10
N ASP A 56 4.18 20.79 7.96
CA ASP A 56 4.79 19.67 8.68
C ASP A 56 6.03 19.15 7.94
N PRO A 57 7.25 19.36 8.47
CA PRO A 57 8.48 18.91 7.83
C PRO A 57 8.70 17.39 7.92
N ASN A 58 7.88 16.67 8.69
CA ASN A 58 8.04 15.24 8.95
C ASN A 58 7.10 14.34 8.12
N ARG A 59 6.37 14.91 7.14
CA ARG A 59 5.43 14.15 6.32
C ARG A 59 6.11 12.99 5.61
N LYS A 60 5.51 11.80 5.69
CA LYS A 60 5.99 10.61 4.99
C LYS A 60 4.80 9.87 4.41
N ALA A 61 4.98 9.30 3.22
CA ALA A 61 4.04 8.33 2.69
C ALA A 61 4.75 7.24 1.91
N VAL A 62 4.05 6.12 1.78
CA VAL A 62 4.43 4.98 0.97
C VAL A 62 3.25 4.49 0.16
N GLY A 63 3.53 3.87 -0.98
CA GLY A 63 2.52 3.42 -1.91
C GLY A 63 2.94 2.20 -2.71
N ILE A 64 1.94 1.46 -3.17
CA ILE A 64 2.08 0.37 -4.13
C ILE A 64 0.95 0.47 -5.15
N CYS A 65 1.26 0.31 -6.43
CA CYS A 65 0.27 0.33 -7.50
C CYS A 65 0.80 -0.36 -8.76
N ARG A 66 -0.10 -0.68 -9.69
CA ARG A 66 0.33 -1.12 -11.03
C ARG A 66 0.92 0.06 -11.80
N ASN A 67 2.03 -0.19 -12.48
CA ASN A 67 2.57 0.76 -13.43
C ASN A 67 1.66 0.82 -14.66
N ASN A 68 1.00 1.95 -14.84
CA ASN A 68 0.15 2.22 -16.01
C ASN A 68 0.84 3.16 -17.01
N THR A 69 2.16 3.36 -16.88
CA THR A 69 2.94 4.20 -17.79
C THR A 69 3.54 3.40 -18.94
N ARG A 70 3.87 4.10 -20.04
CA ARG A 70 4.49 3.49 -21.23
C ARG A 70 6.00 3.23 -21.08
N ILE A 71 6.58 3.59 -19.93
CA ILE A 71 8.04 3.67 -19.72
C ILE A 71 8.67 2.27 -19.65
N LEU A 72 7.92 1.30 -19.13
CA LEU A 72 8.37 -0.09 -19.06
C LEU A 72 7.26 -0.97 -19.66
N PRO A 73 7.55 -1.75 -20.71
CA PRO A 73 6.55 -2.52 -21.45
C PRO A 73 5.98 -3.72 -20.68
N GLU A 74 6.52 -4.03 -19.49
CA GLU A 74 6.07 -5.11 -18.63
C GLU A 74 5.07 -4.63 -17.57
N LYS A 75 4.20 -5.55 -17.10
CA LYS A 75 3.29 -5.38 -15.95
C LYS A 75 4.08 -5.21 -14.64
N LYS A 76 4.82 -4.11 -14.52
CA LYS A 76 5.58 -3.79 -13.31
C LYS A 76 4.65 -3.21 -12.25
N ILE A 77 4.94 -3.56 -11.01
CA ILE A 77 4.39 -2.93 -9.82
C ILE A 77 5.33 -1.81 -9.41
N LEU A 78 4.77 -0.65 -9.10
CA LEU A 78 5.51 0.52 -8.65
C LEU A 78 5.38 0.62 -7.14
N LEU A 79 6.52 0.55 -6.43
CA LEU A 79 6.62 0.97 -5.05
C LEU A 79 7.03 2.43 -5.01
N ILE A 80 6.33 3.21 -4.18
CA ILE A 80 6.50 4.66 -4.09
C ILE A 80 6.81 5.01 -2.64
N GLN A 81 7.79 5.87 -2.43
CA GLN A 81 8.16 6.39 -1.14
C GLN A 81 8.31 7.91 -1.22
N ALA A 82 7.73 8.64 -0.27
CA ALA A 82 7.93 10.08 -0.12
C ALA A 82 8.37 10.40 1.31
N ALA A 83 9.47 11.13 1.45
CA ALA A 83 10.03 11.50 2.75
C ALA A 83 10.80 12.83 2.66
N PRO A 84 10.94 13.58 3.76
CA PRO A 84 11.80 14.76 3.77
C PRO A 84 13.25 14.34 3.54
N ALA A 85 14.00 15.17 2.82
CA ALA A 85 15.44 14.98 2.70
C ALA A 85 16.08 15.17 4.08
N PHE A 86 16.67 14.12 4.64
CA PHE A 86 17.31 14.13 5.95
C PHE A 86 18.81 13.94 5.79
N ASN A 87 19.60 14.92 6.21
CA ASN A 87 21.05 14.80 6.26
C ASN A 87 21.42 14.10 7.57
N LYS A 88 21.90 12.85 7.46
CA LYS A 88 22.22 12.02 8.62
C LYS A 88 23.39 12.59 9.42
N ASP A 89 24.43 13.09 8.74
CA ASP A 89 25.63 13.64 9.38
C ASP A 89 25.35 14.85 10.27
N LYS A 90 24.41 15.70 9.83
CA LYS A 90 24.01 16.91 10.56
C LYS A 90 22.80 16.69 11.47
N GLY A 91 22.14 15.54 11.39
CA GLY A 91 20.94 15.22 12.16
C GLY A 91 19.75 16.16 11.89
N ILE A 92 19.71 16.80 10.72
CA ILE A 92 18.69 17.80 10.36
C ILE A 92 18.11 17.55 8.97
N PHE A 93 16.89 18.02 8.75
CA PHE A 93 16.30 18.05 7.42
C PHE A 93 17.01 19.06 6.53
N SER A 94 17.33 18.64 5.31
CA SER A 94 17.83 19.52 4.26
C SER A 94 16.75 20.53 3.89
N ARG A 95 17.15 21.80 3.77
CA ARG A 95 16.25 22.92 3.51
C ARG A 95 16.59 23.59 2.19
N GLY A 96 15.55 23.94 1.45
CA GLY A 96 15.62 24.93 0.37
C GLY A 96 15.01 26.23 0.88
N GLY A 97 15.83 27.27 1.08
CA GLY A 97 15.38 28.48 1.75
C GLY A 97 14.89 28.19 3.18
N SER A 98 13.64 28.54 3.50
CA SER A 98 13.03 28.36 4.82
C SER A 98 12.29 27.03 5.02
N ARG A 99 12.14 26.21 3.97
CA ARG A 99 11.32 24.98 4.01
C ARG A 99 12.17 23.74 3.82
N SER A 100 11.84 22.68 4.56
CA SER A 100 12.31 21.33 4.23
C SER A 100 11.77 20.94 2.85
N PHE A 101 12.58 20.30 2.02
CA PHE A 101 12.10 19.72 0.76
C PHE A 101 11.95 18.21 0.89
N PHE A 102 11.10 17.63 0.06
CA PHE A 102 10.81 16.20 0.04
C PHE A 102 11.50 15.53 -1.13
N GLN A 103 11.81 14.26 -0.96
CA GLN A 103 12.25 13.40 -2.04
C GLN A 103 11.22 12.30 -2.24
N HIS A 104 11.12 11.85 -3.49
CA HIS A 104 10.23 10.79 -3.91
C HIS A 104 11.07 9.72 -4.58
N ARG A 105 10.99 8.49 -4.08
CA ARG A 105 11.65 7.32 -4.65
C ARG A 105 10.59 6.43 -5.27
N TYR A 106 10.89 5.95 -6.46
CA TYR A 106 10.06 5.08 -7.28
C TYR A 106 10.85 3.84 -7.63
N ILE A 107 10.32 2.66 -7.33
CA ILE A 107 11.00 1.37 -7.54
C ILE A 107 10.09 0.49 -8.38
N PHE A 108 10.60 0.03 -9.53
CA PHE A 108 9.86 -0.84 -10.43
C PHE A 108 10.18 -2.30 -10.14
N VAL A 109 9.17 -3.06 -9.73
CA VAL A 109 9.27 -4.46 -9.30
C VAL A 109 8.38 -5.32 -10.19
N SER A 110 8.74 -6.58 -10.45
CA SER A 110 7.85 -7.48 -11.19
C SER A 110 6.67 -7.95 -10.34
N GLU A 111 5.56 -8.35 -10.98
CA GLU A 111 4.42 -8.95 -10.27
C GLU A 111 4.83 -10.23 -9.51
N ALA A 112 5.68 -11.07 -10.12
CA ALA A 112 6.17 -12.32 -9.52
C ALA A 112 6.89 -12.09 -8.18
N GLU A 113 7.63 -11.00 -8.08
CA GLU A 113 8.36 -10.62 -6.87
C GLU A 113 7.43 -10.13 -5.77
N ILE A 114 6.43 -9.34 -6.12
CA ILE A 114 5.41 -8.87 -5.16
C ILE A 114 4.54 -10.02 -4.68
N VAL A 115 4.19 -10.98 -5.55
CA VAL A 115 3.46 -12.21 -5.17
C VAL A 115 4.23 -12.98 -4.09
N GLY A 116 5.57 -12.96 -4.12
CA GLY A 116 6.41 -13.53 -3.07
C GLY A 116 6.17 -12.95 -1.66
N PHE A 117 5.69 -11.71 -1.55
CA PHE A 117 5.33 -11.08 -0.27
C PHE A 117 3.93 -11.46 0.21
N LYS A 118 3.09 -12.11 -0.62
CA LYS A 118 1.73 -12.54 -0.28
C LYS A 118 0.94 -11.42 0.45
N ASN A 119 0.33 -11.73 1.59
CA ASN A 119 -0.47 -10.83 2.44
C ASN A 119 0.39 -9.88 3.30
N GLN A 120 1.68 -9.69 2.99
CA GLN A 120 2.62 -8.88 3.78
C GLN A 120 2.90 -7.52 3.15
N ILE A 121 2.00 -7.02 2.30
CA ILE A 121 2.13 -5.74 1.63
C ILE A 121 2.34 -4.60 2.64
N CYS A 122 1.62 -4.59 3.76
CA CYS A 122 1.80 -3.57 4.80
C CYS A 122 3.19 -3.62 5.45
N ARG A 123 3.77 -4.82 5.61
CA ARG A 123 5.13 -4.98 6.13
C ARG A 123 6.17 -4.52 5.12
N LEU A 124 5.97 -4.82 3.84
CA LEU A 124 6.81 -4.32 2.74
C LEU A 124 6.81 -2.78 2.74
N LEU A 125 5.63 -2.17 2.73
CA LEU A 125 5.45 -0.72 2.76
C LEU A 125 5.98 -0.08 4.06
N GLY A 126 5.78 -0.73 5.21
CA GLY A 126 6.33 -0.30 6.49
C GLY A 126 7.87 -0.34 6.50
N GLY A 127 8.47 -1.37 5.90
CA GLY A 127 9.91 -1.45 5.69
C GLY A 127 10.41 -0.29 4.83
N LEU A 128 9.77 -0.07 3.68
CA LEU A 128 10.08 1.04 2.77
C LEU A 128 9.98 2.40 3.47
N GLY A 129 8.92 2.65 4.24
CA GLY A 129 8.69 3.93 4.93
C GLY A 129 9.72 4.25 6.02
N ASN A 130 10.39 3.23 6.55
CA ASN A 130 11.46 3.38 7.55
C ASN A 130 12.84 3.60 6.92
N MET A 131 13.02 3.34 5.63
CA MET A 131 14.27 3.60 4.93
C MET A 131 14.44 5.10 4.66
N SER A 132 15.67 5.60 4.76
CA SER A 132 15.98 6.97 4.30
C SER A 132 16.03 7.02 2.77
N ILE A 133 15.56 8.11 2.18
CA ILE A 133 15.88 8.45 0.80
C ILE A 133 17.20 9.26 0.83
N PRO A 134 18.23 8.81 0.11
CA PRO A 134 19.53 9.49 0.12
C PRO A 134 19.49 10.78 -0.69
N THR A 135 20.37 11.69 -0.33
CA THR A 135 20.48 13.00 -0.95
C THR A 135 21.60 13.04 -1.99
N PHE A 136 21.42 13.91 -2.98
CA PHE A 136 22.31 14.00 -4.14
C PHE A 136 22.80 15.44 -4.30
N SER A 137 24.08 15.60 -4.62
CA SER A 137 24.70 16.88 -4.92
C SER A 137 24.64 17.22 -6.40
N SER A 138 24.60 16.21 -7.27
CA SER A 138 24.32 16.30 -8.70
C SER A 138 23.65 14.99 -9.19
N LEU A 139 23.26 14.90 -10.46
CA LEU A 139 22.56 13.73 -11.02
C LEU A 139 23.38 12.45 -10.77
N ASN A 140 22.77 11.47 -10.11
CA ASN A 140 23.40 10.19 -9.73
C ASN A 140 24.63 10.31 -8.80
N GLN A 141 24.94 11.51 -8.29
CA GLN A 141 26.06 11.74 -7.36
C GLN A 141 25.57 11.91 -5.92
N LEU A 142 25.75 10.87 -5.12
CA LEU A 142 25.40 10.86 -3.69
C LEU A 142 26.18 11.91 -2.91
N ASP A 143 25.51 12.54 -1.94
CA ASP A 143 26.12 13.49 -1.00
C ASP A 143 26.85 12.76 0.16
N ASP A 144 26.34 11.58 0.56
CA ASP A 144 26.97 10.71 1.56
C ASP A 144 28.07 9.85 0.92
N SER A 145 29.32 10.08 1.33
CA SER A 145 30.52 9.40 0.80
C SER A 145 30.64 7.91 1.16
N GLU A 146 29.79 7.40 2.07
CA GLU A 146 29.93 6.04 2.62
C GLU A 146 28.84 5.03 2.21
N GLN A 147 27.80 5.43 1.44
CA GLN A 147 26.75 4.48 1.04
C GLN A 147 27.19 3.61 -0.15
N LYS A 148 27.25 2.29 0.07
CA LYS A 148 27.66 1.29 -0.93
C LYS A 148 26.72 1.15 -2.14
N SER A 149 25.47 1.59 -2.05
CA SER A 149 24.56 1.81 -3.18
C SER A 149 23.27 2.42 -2.64
N TRP A 150 22.63 3.33 -3.40
CA TRP A 150 21.29 3.85 -3.08
C TRP A 150 20.17 2.99 -3.68
N LEU A 151 20.56 2.02 -4.50
CA LEU A 151 19.67 1.09 -5.17
C LEU A 151 19.14 0.04 -4.19
N LEU A 152 17.82 -0.14 -4.16
CA LEU A 152 17.17 -1.12 -3.32
C LEU A 152 16.83 -2.37 -4.14
N GLY A 153 17.16 -3.54 -3.59
CA GLY A 153 16.71 -4.86 -4.03
C GLY A 153 15.67 -5.46 -3.07
N LEU A 154 15.24 -6.70 -3.34
CA LEU A 154 14.29 -7.38 -2.44
C LEU A 154 14.93 -7.77 -1.11
N GLU A 155 16.22 -8.03 -1.15
CA GLU A 155 17.08 -8.36 -0.02
C GLU A 155 17.14 -7.27 1.05
N ASP A 156 16.88 -6.01 0.66
CA ASP A 156 16.78 -4.88 1.59
C ASP A 156 15.50 -4.94 2.43
N PHE A 157 14.53 -5.74 1.99
CA PHE A 157 13.35 -6.07 2.75
C PHE A 157 13.59 -7.42 3.42
N LYS A 158 13.27 -7.56 4.71
CA LYS A 158 13.30 -8.86 5.40
C LYS A 158 11.97 -9.61 5.15
N PRO A 159 11.85 -10.50 4.15
CA PRO A 159 10.71 -11.40 4.09
C PRO A 159 10.69 -12.25 5.37
N LEU A 160 9.48 -12.57 5.86
CA LEU A 160 9.39 -13.63 6.89
C LEU A 160 9.97 -14.93 6.30
N PRO A 161 10.64 -15.76 7.12
CA PRO A 161 11.16 -17.04 6.64
C PRO A 161 10.03 -17.84 5.98
N ALA A 162 10.34 -18.49 4.87
CA ALA A 162 9.41 -19.27 4.05
C ALA A 162 8.73 -20.44 4.81
N THR A 163 9.11 -20.67 6.06
CA THR A 163 8.65 -21.75 6.92
C THR A 163 7.31 -21.47 7.64
N GLU A 164 6.81 -20.24 7.66
CA GLU A 164 5.45 -19.98 8.13
C GLU A 164 4.45 -20.32 7.02
N THR A 165 3.79 -21.49 7.16
CA THR A 165 2.69 -21.91 6.31
C THR A 165 1.61 -20.82 6.28
N THR A 166 0.95 -20.66 5.12
CA THR A 166 -0.12 -19.67 4.97
C THR A 166 -1.25 -19.90 6.00
N GLU A 167 -1.49 -21.17 6.35
CA GLU A 167 -2.38 -21.64 7.40
C GLU A 167 -2.06 -21.04 8.79
N LYS A 168 -0.80 -21.16 9.24
CA LYS A 168 -0.35 -20.63 10.54
C LYS A 168 -0.52 -19.11 10.60
N LYS A 169 -0.26 -18.41 9.49
CA LYS A 169 -0.44 -16.95 9.38
C LYS A 169 -1.89 -16.52 9.40
N ALA A 170 -2.77 -17.18 8.64
CA ALA A 170 -4.20 -16.87 8.63
C ALA A 170 -4.77 -17.04 10.05
N ARG A 171 -4.50 -18.17 10.70
CA ARG A 171 -4.91 -18.42 12.09
C ARG A 171 -4.36 -17.36 13.04
N GLU A 172 -3.06 -17.08 13.01
CA GLU A 172 -2.46 -16.08 13.89
C GLU A 172 -3.03 -14.67 13.67
N THR A 173 -3.27 -14.25 12.42
CA THR A 173 -3.83 -12.93 12.11
C THR A 173 -5.27 -12.81 12.58
N ILE A 174 -6.11 -13.82 12.31
CA ILE A 174 -7.51 -13.84 12.78
C ILE A 174 -7.57 -13.86 14.31
N GLU A 175 -6.72 -14.64 14.98
CA GLU A 175 -6.68 -14.70 16.44
C GLU A 175 -6.11 -13.44 17.09
N LYS A 176 -5.05 -12.86 16.51
CA LYS A 176 -4.39 -11.67 17.09
C LYS A 176 -5.16 -10.39 16.79
N VAL A 177 -5.94 -10.35 15.72
CA VAL A 177 -6.62 -9.14 15.26
C VAL A 177 -8.13 -9.31 15.30
N TRP A 178 -8.74 -10.14 14.45
CA TRP A 178 -10.21 -10.23 14.32
C TRP A 178 -10.93 -10.50 15.65
N LYS A 179 -10.44 -11.46 16.44
CA LYS A 179 -10.99 -11.78 17.78
C LYS A 179 -10.92 -10.63 18.78
N LYS A 180 -9.98 -9.69 18.58
CA LYS A 180 -9.78 -8.53 19.48
C LYS A 180 -10.54 -7.30 19.02
N LEU A 181 -11.07 -7.32 17.80
CA LEU A 181 -11.91 -6.24 17.29
C LEU A 181 -13.27 -6.26 17.98
N LYS A 182 -13.78 -5.08 18.29
CA LYS A 182 -15.17 -4.89 18.70
C LYS A 182 -16.09 -5.14 17.49
N ASN A 183 -17.35 -5.47 17.74
CA ASN A 183 -18.34 -5.67 16.67
C ASN A 183 -18.42 -4.49 15.70
N SER A 184 -18.29 -3.24 16.19
CA SER A 184 -18.26 -2.05 15.34
C SER A 184 -17.04 -2.03 14.41
N GLU A 185 -15.87 -2.47 14.88
CA GLU A 185 -14.63 -2.52 14.08
C GLU A 185 -14.69 -3.65 13.04
N GLN A 186 -15.34 -4.78 13.37
CA GLN A 186 -15.61 -5.86 12.42
C GLN A 186 -16.58 -5.42 11.31
N LYS A 187 -17.65 -4.69 11.65
CA LYS A 187 -18.56 -4.08 10.66
C LYS A 187 -17.83 -3.15 9.70
N ILE A 188 -16.92 -2.31 10.21
CA ILE A 188 -16.10 -1.43 9.35
C ILE A 188 -15.27 -2.24 8.37
N LEU A 189 -14.72 -3.39 8.79
CA LEU A 189 -13.94 -4.23 7.89
C LEU A 189 -14.81 -4.84 6.79
N LEU A 190 -16.01 -5.31 7.12
CA LEU A 190 -16.96 -5.83 6.13
C LEU A 190 -17.40 -4.73 5.15
N GLN A 191 -17.70 -3.53 5.63
CA GLN A 191 -17.99 -2.37 4.77
C GLN A 191 -16.78 -1.99 3.90
N ALA A 192 -15.56 -2.05 4.43
CA ALA A 192 -14.35 -1.78 3.67
C ALA A 192 -14.15 -2.80 2.53
N LEU A 193 -14.40 -4.09 2.79
CA LEU A 193 -14.39 -5.13 1.76
C LEU A 193 -15.43 -4.83 0.67
N ASP A 194 -16.65 -4.51 1.08
CA ASP A 194 -17.75 -4.20 0.18
C ASP A 194 -17.42 -3.01 -0.74
N VAL A 195 -16.92 -1.92 -0.17
CA VAL A 195 -16.49 -0.72 -0.91
C VAL A 195 -15.45 -1.07 -1.97
N ILE A 196 -14.42 -1.85 -1.60
CA ILE A 196 -13.33 -2.20 -2.51
C ILE A 196 -13.84 -3.10 -3.65
N LEU A 197 -14.63 -4.12 -3.32
CA LEU A 197 -15.14 -5.08 -4.29
C LEU A 197 -16.17 -4.45 -5.24
N ASN A 198 -16.91 -3.44 -4.77
CA ASN A 198 -17.75 -2.59 -5.62
C ASN A 198 -16.96 -1.54 -6.45
N GLY A 199 -15.63 -1.60 -6.45
CA GLY A 199 -14.78 -0.73 -7.27
C GLY A 199 -14.68 0.73 -6.80
N LYS A 200 -15.16 1.04 -5.59
CA LYS A 200 -15.05 2.38 -4.98
C LYS A 200 -13.70 2.55 -4.29
N ARG A 201 -13.29 3.81 -4.10
CA ARG A 201 -12.08 4.15 -3.33
C ARG A 201 -12.41 4.20 -1.85
N LEU A 202 -11.48 3.73 -1.02
CA LEU A 202 -11.63 3.65 0.43
C LEU A 202 -10.65 4.60 1.12
N LEU A 203 -11.16 5.48 1.99
CA LEU A 203 -10.36 6.26 2.93
C LEU A 203 -10.51 5.70 4.34
N LEU A 204 -9.41 5.26 4.94
CA LEU A 204 -9.31 4.82 6.33
C LEU A 204 -8.56 5.85 7.16
N THR A 205 -9.17 6.34 8.23
CA THR A 205 -8.57 7.32 9.14
C THR A 205 -8.78 6.99 10.61
N ASP A 206 -7.85 7.42 11.47
CA ASP A 206 -8.03 7.52 12.93
C ASP A 206 -7.68 8.94 13.37
N GLN A 207 -8.71 9.77 13.58
CA GLN A 207 -8.51 11.18 13.92
C GLN A 207 -7.80 11.40 15.26
N SER A 208 -7.77 10.41 16.16
CA SER A 208 -7.07 10.57 17.44
C SER A 208 -5.55 10.48 17.33
N LYS A 209 -5.01 10.00 16.21
CA LYS A 209 -3.58 9.65 16.02
C LYS A 209 -3.04 8.67 17.07
N LYS A 210 -3.90 8.04 17.87
CA LYS A 210 -3.48 7.15 18.98
C LYS A 210 -3.33 5.70 18.54
N ASN A 211 -3.99 5.28 17.46
CA ASN A 211 -4.07 3.87 17.07
C ASN A 211 -3.60 3.59 15.63
N THR A 212 -2.50 4.21 15.17
CA THR A 212 -1.85 3.87 13.88
C THR A 212 -1.62 2.36 13.71
N ARG A 213 -1.26 1.67 14.80
CA ARG A 213 -1.08 0.21 14.79
C ARG A 213 -2.35 -0.55 14.46
N LEU A 214 -3.51 -0.10 14.95
CA LEU A 214 -4.80 -0.74 14.69
C LEU A 214 -5.18 -0.60 13.22
N LEU A 215 -5.03 0.60 12.64
CA LEU A 215 -5.30 0.85 11.22
C LEU A 215 -4.48 -0.09 10.30
N LEU A 216 -3.20 -0.28 10.60
CA LEU A 216 -2.34 -1.18 9.82
C LEU A 216 -2.76 -2.65 9.97
N LEU A 217 -3.11 -3.08 11.19
CA LEU A 217 -3.62 -4.45 11.42
C LEU A 217 -4.97 -4.70 10.73
N LEU A 218 -5.82 -3.69 10.66
CA LEU A 218 -7.10 -3.77 9.95
C LEU A 218 -6.89 -3.88 8.44
N LEU A 219 -5.95 -3.11 7.89
CA LEU A 219 -5.56 -3.23 6.50
C LEU A 219 -5.01 -4.63 6.19
N ASP A 220 -4.22 -5.24 7.08
CA ASP A 220 -3.77 -6.62 6.92
C ASP A 220 -4.94 -7.61 6.84
N ASN A 221 -5.96 -7.44 7.68
CA ASN A 221 -7.15 -8.30 7.64
C ASN A 221 -7.98 -8.05 6.38
N LEU A 222 -8.12 -6.79 5.96
CA LEU A 222 -8.81 -6.42 4.73
C LEU A 222 -8.19 -7.13 3.53
N LEU A 223 -6.87 -7.05 3.39
CA LEU A 223 -6.13 -7.72 2.32
C LEU A 223 -6.23 -9.24 2.38
N LEU A 224 -6.33 -9.83 3.59
CA LEU A 224 -6.48 -11.27 3.78
C LEU A 224 -7.83 -11.80 3.25
N PHE A 225 -8.92 -11.05 3.44
CA PHE A 225 -10.25 -11.47 2.99
C PHE A 225 -10.55 -11.12 1.53
N LEU A 226 -9.66 -10.40 0.86
CA LEU A 226 -9.78 -10.15 -0.58
C LEU A 226 -9.40 -11.42 -1.37
N PRO A 227 -10.07 -11.68 -2.51
CA PRO A 227 -9.68 -12.74 -3.42
C PRO A 227 -8.21 -12.65 -3.82
N THR A 228 -7.49 -13.78 -3.83
CA THR A 228 -6.03 -13.83 -4.06
C THR A 228 -5.61 -13.21 -5.40
N ASN A 229 -6.44 -13.39 -6.43
CA ASN A 229 -6.24 -12.79 -7.75
C ASN A 229 -6.42 -11.25 -7.75
N GLU A 230 -7.02 -10.65 -6.74
CA GLU A 230 -7.21 -9.20 -6.59
C GLU A 230 -6.15 -8.55 -5.70
N ARG A 231 -5.59 -9.27 -4.71
CA ARG A 231 -4.68 -8.70 -3.69
C ARG A 231 -3.49 -7.92 -4.27
N HIS A 232 -2.84 -8.43 -5.31
CA HIS A 232 -1.69 -7.79 -5.95
C HIS A 232 -2.08 -6.65 -6.92
N LYS A 233 -3.37 -6.52 -7.24
CA LYS A 233 -3.91 -5.48 -8.11
C LYS A 233 -4.23 -4.21 -7.33
N ILE A 234 -4.40 -4.34 -6.02
CA ILE A 234 -4.84 -3.26 -5.15
C ILE A 234 -3.78 -2.18 -5.09
N SER A 235 -4.19 -0.98 -5.47
CA SER A 235 -3.37 0.21 -5.32
C SER A 235 -3.62 0.85 -3.97
N LEU A 236 -2.56 1.03 -3.19
CA LEU A 236 -2.63 1.39 -1.77
C LEU A 236 -1.65 2.53 -1.47
N ALA A 237 -2.10 3.50 -0.67
CA ALA A 237 -1.28 4.58 -0.12
C ALA A 237 -1.41 4.66 1.41
N ILE A 238 -0.30 4.85 2.12
CA ILE A 238 -0.26 4.93 3.59
C ILE A 238 0.59 6.13 4.01
N GLY A 239 0.11 6.93 4.97
CA GLY A 239 0.89 7.99 5.62
C GLY A 239 0.23 9.35 5.57
N SER A 240 1.03 10.40 5.38
CA SER A 240 0.54 11.73 5.07
C SER A 240 0.05 11.75 3.62
N VAL A 241 -1.25 11.62 3.38
CA VAL A 241 -1.81 11.48 2.02
C VAL A 241 -3.01 12.41 1.84
N ASP A 242 -3.10 13.04 0.67
CA ASP A 242 -4.24 13.81 0.22
C ASP A 242 -5.10 12.99 -0.75
N PRO A 243 -6.33 12.64 -0.38
CA PRO A 243 -7.22 11.84 -1.22
C PRO A 243 -7.58 12.46 -2.58
N GLU A 244 -7.52 13.80 -2.68
CA GLU A 244 -7.82 14.53 -3.92
C GLU A 244 -6.71 14.34 -4.97
N TYR A 245 -5.45 14.31 -4.52
CA TYR A 245 -4.27 14.17 -5.39
C TYR A 245 -3.89 12.71 -5.63
N CYS A 246 -4.09 11.84 -4.63
CA CYS A 246 -3.71 10.43 -4.68
C CYS A 246 -4.76 9.58 -5.43
N LYS A 247 -5.13 9.99 -6.65
CA LYS A 247 -6.22 9.39 -7.46
C LYS A 247 -5.94 7.94 -7.88
N TRP A 248 -4.67 7.57 -7.96
CA TRP A 248 -4.23 6.23 -8.32
C TRP A 248 -4.50 5.19 -7.22
N ALA A 249 -4.65 5.60 -5.95
CA ALA A 249 -4.87 4.69 -4.85
C ALA A 249 -6.36 4.32 -4.70
N GLN A 250 -6.62 3.01 -4.65
CA GLN A 250 -7.91 2.45 -4.29
C GLN A 250 -8.13 2.46 -2.78
N ILE A 251 -7.09 2.20 -1.99
CA ILE A 251 -7.12 2.28 -0.53
C ILE A 251 -6.16 3.37 -0.07
N ILE A 252 -6.64 4.28 0.77
CA ILE A 252 -5.82 5.31 1.41
C ILE A 252 -5.93 5.13 2.93
N VAL A 253 -4.80 4.90 3.59
CA VAL A 253 -4.69 4.94 5.05
C VAL A 253 -4.00 6.25 5.45
N LYS A 254 -4.80 7.21 5.89
CA LYS A 254 -4.33 8.53 6.28
C LYS A 254 -3.94 8.53 7.76
N LEU A 255 -2.65 8.78 8.02
CA LEU A 255 -2.06 8.74 9.36
C LEU A 255 -1.79 10.14 9.92
N ASP A 256 -1.73 11.15 9.06
CA ASP A 256 -1.72 12.54 9.49
C ASP A 256 -3.16 12.98 9.72
N GLY A 257 -3.54 13.19 10.98
CA GLY A 257 -4.85 13.77 11.35
C GLY A 257 -5.06 15.22 10.88
N SER A 258 -4.58 15.56 9.68
CA SER A 258 -4.96 16.75 8.95
C SER A 258 -6.41 16.64 8.49
N SER A 259 -7.09 17.78 8.43
CA SER A 259 -8.50 17.86 8.06
C SER A 259 -8.74 17.24 6.68
N ILE A 260 -9.76 16.41 6.60
CA ILE A 260 -10.26 15.89 5.34
C ILE A 260 -11.14 16.99 4.75
N GLY A 261 -10.79 17.48 3.56
CA GLY A 261 -11.61 18.42 2.81
C GLY A 261 -12.87 17.74 2.24
N SER A 262 -13.35 18.22 1.09
CA SER A 262 -14.37 17.50 0.32
C SER A 262 -13.82 16.17 -0.17
N LEU A 263 -14.53 15.07 0.11
CA LEU A 263 -14.18 13.76 -0.42
C LEU A 263 -14.63 13.65 -1.88
N PRO A 264 -13.83 12.98 -2.75
CA PRO A 264 -14.27 12.64 -4.09
C PRO A 264 -15.55 11.80 -4.09
N GLU A 265 -16.43 11.98 -5.07
CA GLU A 265 -17.74 11.28 -5.15
C GLU A 265 -17.61 9.74 -5.15
N ASN A 266 -16.52 9.21 -5.73
CA ASN A 266 -16.25 7.77 -5.79
C ASN A 266 -15.50 7.23 -4.56
N MET A 267 -15.41 8.01 -3.49
CA MET A 267 -14.66 7.66 -2.29
C MET A 267 -15.58 7.51 -1.07
N VAL A 268 -15.43 6.38 -0.37
CA VAL A 268 -16.11 6.12 0.90
C VAL A 268 -15.11 6.34 2.02
N TRP A 269 -15.50 7.14 3.02
CA TRP A 269 -14.70 7.41 4.20
C TRP A 269 -15.19 6.60 5.39
N LEU A 270 -14.31 5.75 5.90
CA LEU A 270 -14.51 4.99 7.12
C LEU A 270 -13.57 5.56 8.19
N ASP A 271 -14.14 6.27 9.15
CA ASP A 271 -13.43 6.85 10.31
C ASP A 271 -13.65 5.99 11.55
N PHE A 272 -12.62 5.34 12.07
CA PHE A 272 -12.78 4.43 13.20
C PHE A 272 -13.23 5.10 14.52
N GLN A 273 -13.27 6.43 14.58
CA GLN A 273 -13.75 7.17 15.75
C GLN A 273 -15.17 7.72 15.63
N LYS A 274 -15.71 7.86 14.41
CA LYS A 274 -17.08 8.35 14.27
C LYS A 274 -18.02 7.26 14.75
N TYR A 275 -18.71 7.50 15.85
CA TYR A 275 -19.73 6.61 16.43
C TYR A 275 -20.96 6.37 15.51
N GLU A 276 -20.95 6.85 14.26
CA GLU A 276 -22.06 6.70 13.31
C GLU A 276 -22.16 5.31 12.65
N PHE A 277 -21.24 4.38 12.95
CA PHE A 277 -21.31 2.99 12.43
C PHE A 277 -22.34 2.10 13.15
N ASP A 278 -23.14 2.68 14.05
CA ASP A 278 -24.36 2.04 14.54
C ASP A 278 -25.51 2.07 13.52
N LYS A 279 -25.33 2.69 12.34
CA LYS A 279 -26.23 2.49 11.19
C LYS A 279 -26.12 1.04 10.69
N GLU A 280 -27.23 0.52 10.18
CA GLU A 280 -27.31 -0.86 9.65
C GLU A 280 -26.17 -1.14 8.66
N GLU A 281 -25.64 -2.36 8.75
CA GLU A 281 -24.57 -2.85 7.89
C GLU A 281 -25.14 -3.05 6.48
N TYR A 282 -25.06 -2.01 5.65
CA TYR A 282 -25.49 -2.10 4.25
C TYR A 282 -24.34 -2.70 3.43
N LEU A 283 -24.49 -3.99 3.10
CA LEU A 283 -23.58 -4.75 2.24
C LEU A 283 -24.31 -5.04 0.92
N ASP A 284 -23.72 -4.57 -0.18
CA ASP A 284 -24.27 -4.73 -1.52
C ASP A 284 -23.59 -5.85 -2.30
N HIS A 285 -22.32 -6.11 -2.01
CA HIS A 285 -21.52 -7.07 -2.75
C HIS A 285 -21.78 -8.49 -2.26
N GLU A 286 -22.27 -9.37 -3.15
CA GLU A 286 -22.66 -10.75 -2.85
C GLU A 286 -21.58 -11.53 -2.11
N TYR A 287 -20.31 -11.45 -2.55
CA TYR A 287 -19.19 -12.07 -1.81
C TYR A 287 -19.09 -11.65 -0.34
N VAL A 288 -19.31 -10.37 -0.03
CA VAL A 288 -19.21 -9.92 1.37
C VAL A 288 -20.46 -10.34 2.13
N LYS A 289 -21.63 -10.07 1.55
CA LYS A 289 -22.94 -10.31 2.17
C LYS A 289 -23.24 -11.78 2.41
N ASP A 290 -22.95 -12.63 1.44
CA ASP A 290 -23.40 -14.02 1.42
C ASP A 290 -22.28 -14.99 1.85
N PHE A 291 -21.01 -14.59 1.74
CA PHE A 291 -19.88 -15.48 2.05
C PHE A 291 -19.07 -15.05 3.29
N ILE A 292 -18.68 -13.78 3.43
CA ILE A 292 -17.86 -13.34 4.58
C ILE A 292 -18.72 -13.01 5.81
N ALA A 293 -19.72 -12.14 5.67
CA ALA A 293 -20.52 -11.61 6.77
C ALA A 293 -21.25 -12.69 7.61
N PRO A 294 -21.82 -13.77 7.02
CA PRO A 294 -22.49 -14.83 7.80
C PRO A 294 -21.53 -15.62 8.70
N ASN A 295 -20.22 -15.51 8.45
CA ASN A 295 -19.17 -16.19 9.18
C ASN A 295 -18.44 -15.29 10.18
N LYS A 296 -18.83 -14.01 10.34
CA LYS A 296 -18.12 -13.03 11.17
C LYS A 296 -17.90 -13.45 12.63
N ASP A 297 -18.86 -14.20 13.18
CA ASP A 297 -18.82 -14.73 14.55
C ASP A 297 -18.28 -16.18 14.64
N LYS A 298 -18.03 -16.82 13.49
CA LYS A 298 -17.58 -18.22 13.38
C LYS A 298 -16.10 -18.27 13.01
N TYR A 299 -15.22 -18.10 14.00
CA TYR A 299 -13.78 -17.95 13.78
C TYR A 299 -13.14 -19.06 12.93
N GLU A 300 -13.50 -20.33 13.17
CA GLU A 300 -12.98 -21.46 12.39
C GLU A 300 -13.38 -21.37 10.90
N ASN A 301 -14.57 -20.82 10.63
CA ASN A 301 -15.01 -20.59 9.25
C ASN A 301 -14.20 -19.47 8.59
N LEU A 302 -13.91 -18.38 9.31
CA LEU A 302 -13.06 -17.30 8.77
C LEU A 302 -11.64 -17.77 8.46
N ILE A 303 -11.07 -18.62 9.31
CA ILE A 303 -9.77 -19.27 9.07
C ILE A 303 -9.84 -20.12 7.80
N THR A 304 -10.86 -20.99 7.70
CA THR A 304 -11.09 -21.85 6.54
C THR A 304 -11.25 -21.04 5.25
N ILE A 305 -11.98 -19.91 5.31
CA ILE A 305 -12.13 -18.99 4.18
C ILE A 305 -10.77 -18.43 3.74
N CYS A 306 -9.97 -17.91 4.68
CA CYS A 306 -8.65 -17.36 4.36
C CYS A 306 -7.73 -18.41 3.71
N GLU A 307 -7.72 -19.63 4.27
CA GLU A 307 -6.96 -20.76 3.74
C GLU A 307 -7.42 -21.16 2.34
N TYR A 308 -8.72 -21.13 2.07
CA TYR A 308 -9.29 -21.41 0.76
C TYR A 308 -8.85 -20.36 -0.27
N LEU A 309 -8.99 -19.08 0.05
CA LEU A 309 -8.56 -17.99 -0.82
C LEU A 309 -7.07 -18.12 -1.15
N ASP A 310 -6.23 -18.45 -0.17
CA ASP A 310 -4.79 -18.65 -0.37
C ASP A 310 -4.44 -19.85 -1.26
N LYS A 311 -5.34 -20.84 -1.39
CA LYS A 311 -5.18 -22.02 -2.25
C LYS A 311 -5.66 -21.78 -3.68
N THR A 312 -6.67 -20.93 -3.88
CA THR A 312 -7.20 -20.64 -5.22
C THR A 312 -6.22 -19.84 -6.07
N THR A 313 -5.99 -20.29 -7.31
CA THR A 313 -5.16 -19.58 -8.30
C THR A 313 -6.04 -18.94 -9.38
N LYS A 314 -5.42 -18.16 -10.27
CA LYS A 314 -6.10 -17.36 -11.31
C LYS A 314 -7.02 -18.21 -12.22
N ASP A 315 -6.65 -19.46 -12.50
CA ASP A 315 -7.40 -20.37 -13.37
C ASP A 315 -8.66 -20.96 -12.68
N ASP A 316 -8.70 -20.98 -11.34
CA ASP A 316 -9.88 -21.42 -10.59
C ASP A 316 -10.94 -20.32 -10.47
N SER A 317 -10.56 -19.05 -10.69
CA SER A 317 -11.44 -17.90 -10.47
C SER A 317 -12.44 -17.65 -11.60
N ASP A 318 -12.10 -18.04 -12.84
CA ASP A 318 -13.00 -17.92 -14.00
C ASP A 318 -14.08 -19.03 -14.02
N ASN A 319 -13.87 -20.11 -13.26
CA ASN A 319 -14.84 -21.20 -13.05
C ASN A 319 -15.73 -20.99 -11.81
N LEU A 320 -15.56 -19.88 -11.06
CA LEU A 320 -16.44 -19.52 -9.94
C LEU A 320 -17.76 -18.91 -10.47
N ALA A 321 -18.52 -19.67 -11.25
CA ALA A 321 -19.97 -19.60 -11.13
C ALA A 321 -20.28 -20.11 -9.73
N TRP A 322 -20.67 -19.21 -8.83
CA TRP A 322 -20.96 -19.53 -7.43
C TRP A 322 -22.19 -20.44 -7.32
N GLU A 323 -22.04 -21.73 -7.64
CA GLU A 323 -23.08 -22.75 -7.45
C GLU A 323 -23.03 -23.26 -6.02
N PHE A 324 -23.76 -22.57 -5.15
CA PHE A 324 -23.99 -23.00 -3.78
C PHE A 324 -25.13 -24.02 -3.75
N GLN A 325 -24.84 -25.26 -3.34
CA GLN A 325 -25.87 -26.24 -3.02
C GLN A 325 -26.00 -26.38 -1.51
N GLU A 326 -27.18 -26.07 -0.97
CA GLU A 326 -27.50 -26.25 0.43
C GLU A 326 -27.70 -27.74 0.72
N VAL A 327 -26.86 -28.32 1.58
CA VAL A 327 -27.03 -29.69 2.05
C VAL A 327 -27.05 -29.69 3.57
N GLY A 328 -28.25 -29.84 4.14
CA GLY A 328 -28.44 -29.98 5.59
C GLY A 328 -28.14 -28.72 6.41
N GLY A 329 -28.37 -27.53 5.86
CA GLY A 329 -28.14 -26.26 6.57
C GLY A 329 -26.68 -25.82 6.62
N TRP A 330 -25.81 -26.41 5.80
CA TRP A 330 -24.43 -25.96 5.56
C TRP A 330 -24.18 -25.78 4.06
N LEU A 331 -23.46 -24.71 3.70
CA LEU A 331 -22.96 -24.45 2.35
C LEU A 331 -21.77 -25.39 2.09
N LYS A 332 -21.92 -26.32 1.14
CA LYS A 332 -20.84 -27.21 0.70
C LYS A 332 -20.33 -26.73 -0.66
N LEU A 333 -19.04 -26.39 -0.74
CA LEU A 333 -18.33 -26.12 -1.99
C LEU A 333 -18.04 -27.45 -2.69
N ASN A 334 -18.51 -27.60 -3.93
CA ASN A 334 -18.08 -28.71 -4.79
C ASN A 334 -16.73 -28.35 -5.41
N TYR A 335 -15.75 -29.24 -5.26
CA TYR A 335 -14.52 -29.17 -6.06
C TYR A 335 -14.86 -29.58 -7.49
N PRO A 336 -14.37 -28.87 -8.53
CA PRO A 336 -14.42 -29.38 -9.88
C PRO A 336 -13.58 -30.65 -9.94
N SER A 337 -14.17 -31.70 -10.51
CA SER A 337 -13.56 -33.01 -10.73
C SER A 337 -12.36 -32.97 -11.67
#